data_AF-A0A0C5WLI5-F1
#
_entry.id   AF-A0A0C5WLI5-F1
#
_cell.length_a   1.000
_cell.length_b   1.000
_cell.length_c   1.000
_cell.angle_alpha   90.00
_cell.angle_beta   90.00
_cell.angle_gamma   90.00
#
_symmetry.space_group_name_H-M   'P 1'
#
loop_
_entity.id
_entity.type
_entity.pdbx_description
1 polymer ?
#
loop_
_entity_poly.entity_id
_entity_poly.type
_entity_poly.pdbx_seq_one_letter_code
_entity_poly.pdbx_strand_id
1 'polypeptide(L)'
;MLPLLLLFLNSFLNKEAKMGDKCVVMTTFADEAIGKKLIHSLIEKRLAACIQVQAIESYYHWEGKVNQDQEKLVIIKTTTALYDRVEADILANHNYDTPEIIQLPITAGYSDYLRWIETECQ
;
A
#
# COMPACT_ATOMS: atom_id res chain seq x y z
N MET A 1 -19.09 16.16 35.69
CA MET A 1 -19.20 14.84 35.03
C MET A 1 -19.26 14.93 33.49
N LEU A 2 -19.86 15.96 32.89
CA LEU A 2 -19.92 16.14 31.43
C LEU A 2 -18.56 16.21 30.66
N PRO A 3 -17.47 16.81 31.21
CA PRO A 3 -16.22 16.97 30.46
C PRO A 3 -15.44 15.65 30.27
N LEU A 4 -15.49 14.76 31.28
CA LEU A 4 -14.84 13.46 31.21
C LEU A 4 -15.52 12.55 30.18
N LEU A 5 -16.85 12.65 30.06
CA LEU A 5 -17.63 11.90 29.08
C LEU A 5 -17.33 12.39 27.64
N LEU A 6 -17.19 13.70 27.42
CA LEU A 6 -16.78 14.25 26.13
C LEU A 6 -15.35 13.87 25.75
N LEU A 7 -14.41 13.86 26.70
CA LEU A 7 -13.03 13.40 26.47
C LEU A 7 -12.98 11.90 26.17
N PHE A 8 -13.78 11.10 26.88
CA PHE A 8 -13.92 9.67 26.58
C PHE A 8 -14.56 9.45 25.20
N LEU A 9 -15.63 10.17 24.85
CA LEU A 9 -16.27 10.07 23.54
C LEU A 9 -15.33 10.54 22.42
N ASN A 10 -14.61 11.64 22.56
CA ASN A 10 -13.63 12.07 21.56
C ASN A 10 -12.46 11.08 21.45
N SER A 11 -12.02 10.49 22.56
CA SER A 11 -11.01 9.42 22.56
C SER A 11 -11.54 8.15 21.89
N PHE A 12 -12.79 7.77 22.15
CA PHE A 12 -13.45 6.60 21.56
C PHE A 12 -13.75 6.80 20.07
N LEU A 13 -14.25 7.97 19.67
CA LEU A 13 -14.51 8.38 18.28
C LEU A 13 -13.21 8.56 17.49
N ASN A 14 -12.13 9.08 18.10
CA ASN A 14 -10.81 9.09 17.48
C ASN A 14 -10.18 7.69 17.41
N LYS A 15 -10.61 6.75 18.26
CA LYS A 15 -10.21 5.34 18.18
C LYS A 15 -11.03 4.61 17.10
N GLU A 16 -12.25 5.07 16.82
CA GLU A 16 -13.00 4.80 15.59
C GLU A 16 -12.60 5.72 14.41
N ALA A 17 -11.44 6.38 14.44
CA ALA A 17 -10.80 6.80 13.20
C ALA A 17 -10.70 5.54 12.33
N LYS A 18 -11.57 5.48 11.33
CA LYS A 18 -12.23 4.27 10.84
C LYS A 18 -11.29 3.09 10.68
N MET A 19 -11.61 2.04 11.42
CA MET A 19 -11.04 0.71 11.23
C MET A 19 -11.34 0.26 9.78
N GLY A 20 -10.31 0.11 8.95
CA GLY A 20 -10.44 -0.23 7.52
C GLY A 20 -10.12 0.88 6.51
N ASP A 21 -9.74 2.09 6.93
CA ASP A 21 -9.44 3.20 6.00
C ASP A 21 -8.01 3.18 5.43
N LYS A 22 -7.15 2.29 5.92
CA LYS A 22 -5.78 2.12 5.45
C LYS A 22 -5.56 0.70 4.98
N CYS A 23 -4.71 0.57 3.97
CA CYS A 23 -4.39 -0.72 3.39
C CYS A 23 -2.91 -0.81 3.03
N VAL A 24 -2.47 -2.04 2.84
CA VAL A 24 -1.23 -2.35 2.15
C VAL A 24 -1.60 -2.77 0.72
N VAL A 25 -0.91 -2.22 -0.26
CA VAL A 25 -0.94 -2.74 -1.64
C VAL A 25 0.41 -3.40 -1.92
N MET A 26 0.39 -4.61 -2.50
CA MET A 26 1.59 -5.34 -2.88
C MET A 26 1.65 -5.54 -4.39
N THR A 27 2.86 -5.45 -4.93
CA THR A 27 3.21 -5.76 -6.32
C THR A 27 4.64 -6.27 -6.37
N THR A 28 5.05 -6.89 -7.47
CA THR A 28 6.45 -7.25 -7.71
C THR A 28 7.01 -6.50 -8.93
N PHE A 29 8.33 -6.46 -9.08
CA PHE A 29 8.99 -6.12 -10.34
C PHE A 29 10.36 -6.81 -10.43
N ALA A 30 10.80 -7.18 -11.64
CA ALA A 30 12.18 -7.65 -11.87
C ALA A 30 13.12 -6.51 -12.32
N ASP A 31 12.61 -5.51 -13.05
CA ASP A 31 13.40 -4.41 -13.59
C ASP A 31 13.57 -3.27 -12.57
N GLU A 32 14.81 -2.98 -12.20
CA GLU A 32 15.14 -1.96 -11.18
C GLU A 32 14.78 -0.53 -11.62
N ALA A 33 14.92 -0.19 -12.90
CA ALA A 33 14.61 1.15 -13.40
C ALA A 33 13.10 1.39 -13.39
N ILE A 34 12.31 0.38 -13.80
CA ILE A 34 10.85 0.39 -13.73
C ILE A 34 10.40 0.49 -12.28
N GLY A 35 10.97 -0.34 -11.39
CA GLY A 35 10.67 -0.31 -9.97
C GLY A 35 10.91 1.07 -9.34
N LYS A 36 12.07 1.70 -9.61
CA LYS A 36 12.37 3.05 -9.13
C LYS A 36 11.38 4.08 -9.65
N LYS A 37 11.03 4.02 -10.94
CA LYS A 37 10.05 4.94 -11.56
C LYS A 37 8.68 4.82 -10.89
N LEU A 38 8.19 3.59 -10.71
CA LEU A 38 6.91 3.31 -10.03
C LEU A 38 6.91 3.84 -8.60
N ILE A 39 7.95 3.52 -7.81
CA ILE A 39 8.08 3.97 -6.42
C ILE A 39 8.07 5.49 -6.32
N HIS A 40 8.85 6.16 -7.18
CA HIS A 40 8.88 7.63 -7.22
C HIS A 40 7.52 8.21 -7.60
N SER A 41 6.85 7.66 -8.61
CA SER A 41 5.56 8.19 -9.06
C SER A 41 4.50 8.12 -7.95
N LEU A 42 4.42 7.00 -7.24
CA LEU A 42 3.46 6.82 -6.13
C LEU A 42 3.71 7.80 -4.99
N ILE A 43 4.97 8.04 -4.61
CA ILE A 43 5.33 8.97 -3.53
C ILE A 43 5.08 10.42 -3.98
N GLU A 44 5.55 10.82 -5.17
CA GLU A 44 5.41 12.20 -5.68
C GLU A 44 3.94 12.61 -5.86
N LYS A 45 3.09 11.68 -6.30
CA LYS A 45 1.65 11.90 -6.47
C LYS A 45 0.85 11.77 -5.17
N ARG A 46 1.52 11.51 -4.03
CA ARG A 46 0.87 11.28 -2.73
C ARG A 46 -0.16 10.15 -2.76
N LEU A 47 0.12 9.12 -3.55
CA LEU A 47 -0.68 7.89 -3.60
C LEU A 47 -0.24 6.87 -2.54
N ALA A 48 0.96 7.05 -1.98
CA ALA A 48 1.49 6.22 -0.91
C ALA A 48 2.23 7.08 0.11
N ALA A 49 2.09 6.75 1.39
CA ALA A 49 2.86 7.38 2.46
C ALA A 49 4.24 6.73 2.63
N CYS A 50 4.29 5.41 2.50
CA CYS A 50 5.50 4.62 2.68
C CYS A 50 5.54 3.45 1.72
N ILE A 51 6.71 3.17 1.16
CA ILE A 51 6.96 2.00 0.34
C ILE A 51 8.22 1.29 0.86
N GLN A 52 8.12 -0.03 1.01
CA GLN A 52 9.25 -0.89 1.36
C GLN A 52 9.50 -1.88 0.23
N VAL A 53 10.77 -2.24 0.03
CA VAL A 53 11.20 -3.12 -1.07
C VAL A 53 12.06 -4.24 -0.51
N GLN A 54 11.77 -5.48 -0.91
CA GLN A 54 12.51 -6.67 -0.48
C GLN A 54 12.86 -7.56 -1.69
N ALA A 55 14.06 -8.14 -1.71
CA ALA A 55 14.43 -9.15 -2.71
C ALA A 55 13.69 -10.47 -2.44
N ILE A 56 13.11 -11.07 -3.47
CA ILE A 56 12.37 -12.33 -3.41
C ILE A 56 12.67 -13.22 -4.62
N GLU A 57 12.27 -14.48 -4.53
CA GLU A 57 12.12 -15.37 -5.67
C GLU A 57 10.63 -15.66 -5.88
N SER A 58 10.17 -15.57 -7.12
CA SER A 58 8.79 -15.86 -7.51
C SER A 58 8.74 -17.15 -8.31
N TYR A 59 7.85 -18.07 -7.94
CA TYR A 59 7.63 -19.35 -8.63
C TYR A 59 6.18 -19.41 -9.11
N TYR A 60 5.95 -19.59 -10.40
CA TYR A 60 4.61 -19.50 -10.99
C TYR A 60 4.46 -20.31 -12.27
N HIS A 61 3.23 -20.52 -12.72
CA HIS A 61 2.93 -21.16 -14.00
C HIS A 61 2.76 -20.11 -15.11
N TRP A 62 3.48 -20.29 -16.21
CA TRP A 62 3.31 -19.49 -17.42
C TRP A 62 3.54 -20.35 -18.66
N GLU A 63 2.65 -20.24 -19.64
CA GLU A 63 2.67 -21.04 -20.88
C GLU A 63 2.85 -22.56 -20.64
N GLY A 64 2.19 -23.08 -19.61
CA GLY A 64 2.24 -24.50 -19.25
C GLY A 64 3.54 -24.97 -18.60
N LYS A 65 4.46 -24.06 -18.26
CA LYS A 65 5.73 -24.36 -17.57
C LYS A 65 5.75 -23.73 -16.19
N VAL A 66 6.54 -24.32 -15.29
CA VAL A 66 6.92 -23.68 -14.02
C VAL A 66 8.09 -22.74 -14.32
N ASN A 67 7.95 -21.49 -13.91
CA ASN A 67 8.96 -20.45 -14.05
C ASN A 67 9.45 -20.04 -12.66
N GLN A 68 10.66 -19.50 -12.62
CA GLN A 68 11.30 -18.98 -11.43
C GLN A 68 12.03 -17.70 -11.80
N ASP A 69 11.69 -16.59 -11.14
CA ASP A 69 12.33 -15.29 -11.37
C ASP A 69 12.81 -14.65 -10.07
N GLN A 70 13.91 -13.90 -10.17
CA GLN A 70 14.35 -12.99 -9.11
C GLN A 70 13.56 -11.69 -9.23
N GLU A 71 12.85 -11.32 -8.17
CA GLU A 71 12.02 -10.12 -8.17
C GLU A 71 12.25 -9.26 -6.92
N LYS A 72 11.65 -8.08 -6.94
CA LYS A 72 11.49 -7.22 -5.78
C LYS A 72 10.02 -7.18 -5.40
N LEU A 73 9.72 -7.57 -4.17
CA LEU A 73 8.41 -7.33 -3.56
C LEU A 73 8.33 -5.88 -3.10
N VAL A 74 7.26 -5.19 -3.49
CA VAL A 74 6.96 -3.81 -3.12
C VAL A 74 5.77 -3.80 -2.19
N ILE A 75 5.91 -3.18 -1.03
CA ILE A 75 4.89 -3.14 0.02
C ILE A 75 4.52 -1.68 0.28
N ILE A 76 3.40 -1.25 -0.29
CA ILE A 76 2.91 0.13 -0.37
C ILE A 76 1.89 0.36 0.73
N LYS A 77 2.06 1.40 1.57
CA LYS A 77 1.10 1.78 2.61
C LYS A 77 0.35 3.03 2.16
N THR A 78 -0.97 2.91 2.08
CA THR A 78 -1.86 3.93 1.56
C THR A 78 -3.23 3.88 2.25
N THR A 79 -4.15 4.73 1.84
CA THR A 79 -5.55 4.69 2.25
C THR A 79 -6.36 3.80 1.31
N THR A 80 -7.38 3.12 1.86
CA THR A 80 -8.27 2.25 1.09
C THR A 80 -8.95 3.00 -0.06
N ALA A 81 -9.25 4.30 0.13
CA ALA A 81 -9.87 5.15 -0.87
C ALA A 81 -8.97 5.44 -2.10
N LEU A 82 -7.65 5.25 -1.98
CA LEU A 82 -6.70 5.49 -3.07
C LEU A 82 -6.35 4.22 -3.85
N TYR A 83 -6.90 3.06 -3.49
CA TYR A 83 -6.56 1.79 -4.14
C TYR A 83 -6.65 1.87 -5.67
N ASP A 84 -7.78 2.31 -6.23
CA ASP A 84 -7.97 2.38 -7.68
C ASP A 84 -6.93 3.30 -8.36
N ARG A 85 -6.52 4.38 -7.69
CA ARG A 85 -5.49 5.30 -8.20
C ARG A 85 -4.09 4.69 -8.13
N VAL A 86 -3.80 3.94 -7.07
CA VAL A 86 -2.54 3.19 -6.93
C VAL A 86 -2.45 2.10 -7.99
N GLU A 87 -3.52 1.30 -8.17
CA GLU A 87 -3.61 0.27 -9.20
C GLU A 87 -3.38 0.85 -10.59
N ALA A 88 -4.09 1.93 -10.93
CA ALA A 88 -3.92 2.60 -12.22
C ALA A 88 -2.49 3.13 -12.44
N ASP A 89 -1.83 3.66 -11.39
CA ASP A 89 -0.46 4.14 -11.48
C ASP A 89 0.54 3.00 -11.69
N ILE A 90 0.35 1.88 -10.98
CA ILE A 90 1.15 0.67 -11.16
C ILE A 90 1.01 0.19 -12.60
N LEU A 91 -0.21 -0.01 -13.11
CA LEU A 91 -0.47 -0.48 -14.47
C LEU A 91 0.13 0.44 -15.54
N ALA A 92 0.09 1.76 -15.33
CA ALA A 92 0.67 2.73 -16.27
C ALA A 92 2.21 2.70 -16.31
N ASN A 93 2.86 2.14 -15.29
CA ASN A 93 4.32 2.12 -15.17
C ASN A 93 4.93 0.71 -15.24
N HIS A 94 4.12 -0.35 -15.17
CA HIS A 94 4.60 -1.73 -15.20
C HIS A 94 4.88 -2.22 -16.63
N ASN A 95 5.83 -3.15 -16.76
CA ASN A 95 6.14 -3.86 -18.00
C ASN A 95 5.57 -5.30 -18.08
N TYR A 96 4.80 -5.73 -17.08
CA TYR A 96 4.17 -7.05 -17.11
C TYR A 96 2.77 -6.86 -17.66
N ASP A 97 2.31 -7.81 -18.48
CA ASP A 97 0.94 -7.79 -19.00
C ASP A 97 -0.10 -7.97 -17.88
N THR A 98 0.27 -8.69 -16.82
CA THR A 98 -0.57 -8.92 -15.65
C THR A 98 0.31 -8.91 -14.39
N PRO A 99 0.61 -7.73 -13.82
CA PRO A 99 1.37 -7.63 -12.58
C PRO A 99 0.54 -8.14 -11.39
N GLU A 100 1.21 -8.64 -10.35
CA GLU A 100 0.56 -8.84 -9.05
C GLU A 100 0.15 -7.46 -8.50
N ILE A 101 -1.14 -7.25 -8.22
CA ILE A 101 -1.62 -6.08 -7.48
C ILE A 101 -2.66 -6.58 -6.49
N ILE A 102 -2.29 -6.65 -5.21
CA ILE A 102 -3.18 -7.15 -4.16
C ILE A 102 -3.31 -6.15 -3.02
N GLN A 103 -4.54 -5.97 -2.54
CA GLN A 103 -4.83 -5.12 -1.38
C GLN A 103 -5.03 -5.99 -0.13
N LEU A 104 -4.34 -5.63 0.95
CA LEU A 104 -4.51 -6.22 2.27
C LEU A 104 -5.01 -5.17 3.27
N PRO A 105 -6.02 -5.47 4.09
CA PRO A 105 -6.53 -4.52 5.08
C PRO A 105 -5.53 -4.32 6.22
N ILE A 106 -5.33 -3.07 6.65
CA ILE A 106 -4.66 -2.77 7.91
C ILE A 106 -5.73 -2.72 9.00
N THR A 107 -5.80 -3.77 9.83
CA THR A 107 -6.80 -3.91 10.90
C THR A 107 -6.35 -3.32 12.24
N ALA A 108 -5.04 -3.14 12.43
CA ALA A 108 -4.44 -2.54 13.62
C ALA A 108 -3.07 -1.93 13.30
N GLY A 109 -2.64 -0.96 14.11
CA GLY A 109 -1.34 -0.31 13.99
C GLY A 109 -1.13 0.75 15.06
N TYR A 110 0.08 1.31 15.15
CA TYR A 110 0.35 2.43 16.04
C TYR A 110 -0.39 3.68 15.56
N SER A 111 -1.20 4.29 16.43
CA SER A 111 -2.15 5.36 16.05
C SER A 111 -1.50 6.52 15.32
N ASP A 112 -0.32 6.98 15.75
CA ASP A 112 0.34 8.11 15.10
C ASP A 112 0.87 7.75 13.71
N TYR A 113 1.30 6.50 13.51
CA TYR A 113 1.73 6.02 12.20
C TYR A 113 0.53 5.92 11.23
N LEU A 114 -0.61 5.41 11.70
CA LEU A 114 -1.83 5.34 10.89
C LEU A 114 -2.37 6.73 10.53
N ARG A 115 -2.23 7.70 11.43
CA ARG A 115 -2.57 9.11 11.15
C ARG A 115 -1.60 9.73 10.15
N TRP A 116 -0.31 9.42 10.26
CA TRP A 116 0.70 9.88 9.32
C TRP A 116 0.41 9.37 7.89
N ILE A 117 0.02 8.10 7.72
CA ILE A 117 -0.40 7.57 6.41
C ILE A 117 -1.53 8.42 5.81
N GLU A 118 -2.54 8.75 6.60
CA GLU A 118 -3.68 9.56 6.16
C GLU A 118 -3.29 11.00 5.80
N THR A 119 -2.26 11.55 6.44
CA THR A 119 -1.81 12.93 6.19
C THR A 119 -0.98 13.04 4.91
N GLU A 120 -0.15 12.03 4.63
CA GLU A 120 0.72 12.02 3.45
C GLU A 120 0.00 11.59 2.16
N CYS A 121 -1.13 10.88 2.27
CA CYS A 121 -1.91 10.39 1.13
C CYS A 121 -3.05 11.35 0.77
N GLN A 122 -3.18 11.74 -0.51
CA GLN A 122 -4.14 12.78 -0.97
C GLN A 122 -4.96 12.40 -2.22
#